data_AF-A0A9E4P948-F1
#
_entry.id   AF-A0A9E4P948-F1
#
_cell.length_a   1.000
_cell.length_b   1.000
_cell.length_c   1.000
_cell.angle_alpha   90.00
_cell.angle_beta   90.00
_cell.angle_gamma   90.00
#
_symmetry.space_group_name_H-M   'P 1'
#
loop_
_entity.id
_entity.type
_entity.pdbx_description
1 polymer ?
#
loop_
_entity_poly.entity_id
_entity_poly.type
_entity_poly.pdbx_seq_one_letter_code
_entity_poly.pdbx_strand_id
1 'polypeptide(L)'
;ASDHGFRLPQLLPEVVHELEERSRANVIRFTNPVDFGDIYDRSATIYAVQTILKQPEVDGMAVTIPTGGGGSAMGFSGPDAEQLLQDIKETCFKLNKPIAAAVFGDQDQLGSMIKNADFPIFTTIQEAIEALAIQRDYWRRRQALDL
;
A
#
# COMPACT_ATOMS: atom_id res chain seq x y z
N ALA A 1 -5.83 8.87 8.81
CA ALA A 1 -4.88 8.05 9.60
C ALA A 1 -4.86 8.49 11.06
N SER A 2 -4.49 9.75 11.34
CA SER A 2 -4.41 10.30 12.70
C SER A 2 -5.74 10.22 13.48
N ASP A 3 -6.87 10.45 12.81
CA ASP A 3 -8.21 10.36 13.43
C ASP A 3 -8.52 8.96 14.00
N HIS A 4 -7.89 7.92 13.45
CA HIS A 4 -8.01 6.54 13.93
C HIS A 4 -6.84 6.13 14.85
N GLY A 5 -6.00 7.08 15.28
CA GLY A 5 -4.86 6.83 16.17
C GLY A 5 -3.65 6.16 15.50
N PHE A 6 -3.59 6.15 14.17
CA PHE A 6 -2.39 5.72 13.45
C PHE A 6 -1.35 6.83 13.41
N ARG A 7 -0.08 6.43 13.40
CA ARG A 7 1.06 7.30 13.14
C ARG A 7 1.76 6.81 11.88
N LEU A 8 2.23 7.74 11.08
CA LEU A 8 3.05 7.46 9.90
C LEU A 8 4.51 7.69 10.31
N PRO A 9 5.27 6.64 10.66
CA PRO A 9 6.66 6.80 11.07
C PRO A 9 7.48 7.40 9.92
N GLN A 10 8.47 8.23 10.27
CA GLN A 10 9.47 8.65 9.29
C GLN A 10 10.24 7.43 8.83
N LEU A 11 10.54 7.36 7.53
CA LEU A 11 11.39 6.30 7.01
C LEU A 11 12.82 6.52 7.49
N LEU A 12 13.49 5.44 7.89
CA LEU A 12 14.88 5.50 8.30
C LEU A 12 15.75 6.09 7.17
N PRO A 13 16.70 7.00 7.46
CA PRO A 13 17.53 7.65 6.45
C PRO A 13 18.26 6.66 5.53
N GLU A 14 18.74 5.54 6.07
CA GLU A 14 19.38 4.47 5.30
C GLU A 14 18.43 3.81 4.29
N VAL A 15 17.15 3.64 4.65
CA VAL A 15 16.13 3.11 3.73
C VAL A 15 15.82 4.14 2.65
N VAL A 16 15.68 5.41 3.02
CA VAL A 16 15.47 6.49 2.03
C VAL A 16 16.61 6.51 1.02
N HIS A 17 17.85 6.49 1.49
CA HIS A 17 19.04 6.49 0.63
C HIS A 17 19.08 5.28 -0.31
N GLU A 18 18.84 4.08 0.22
CA GLU A 18 18.81 2.85 -0.57
C GLU A 18 17.74 2.88 -1.68
N LEU A 19 16.55 3.43 -1.38
CA LEU A 19 15.48 3.56 -2.36
C LEU A 19 15.78 4.63 -3.41
N GLU A 20 16.37 5.76 -3.01
CA GLU A 20 16.82 6.82 -3.91
C GLU A 20 17.86 6.29 -4.91
N GLU A 21 18.90 5.58 -4.45
CA GLU A 21 19.94 4.98 -5.31
C GLU A 21 19.35 4.03 -6.36
N ARG A 22 18.34 3.25 -5.99
CA ARG A 22 17.71 2.26 -6.88
C ARG A 22 16.68 2.86 -7.83
N SER A 23 15.99 3.92 -7.41
CA SER A 23 14.90 4.53 -8.19
C SER A 23 15.36 5.25 -9.46
N ARG A 24 16.67 5.57 -9.59
CA ARG A 24 17.25 6.41 -10.67
C ARG A 24 16.56 7.78 -10.83
N ALA A 25 15.68 8.14 -9.91
CA ALA A 25 14.87 9.33 -9.97
C ALA A 25 15.50 10.37 -9.05
N ASN A 26 16.18 11.36 -9.63
CA ASN A 26 16.77 12.48 -8.89
C ASN A 26 15.73 13.41 -8.19
N VAL A 27 14.45 13.04 -8.16
CA VAL A 27 13.34 13.89 -7.73
C VAL A 27 12.46 13.24 -6.66
N ILE A 28 12.52 11.91 -6.45
CA ILE A 28 11.63 11.24 -5.50
C ILE A 28 12.20 11.37 -4.08
N ARG A 29 11.51 12.14 -3.24
CA ARG A 29 11.77 12.18 -1.80
C ARG A 29 10.88 11.14 -1.14
N PHE A 30 11.47 10.03 -0.67
CA PHE A 30 10.72 9.01 0.06
C PHE A 30 10.28 9.54 1.43
N THR A 31 9.00 9.88 1.56
CA THR A 31 8.34 10.27 2.82
C THR A 31 7.34 9.20 3.28
N ASN A 32 6.63 9.46 4.37
CA ASN A 32 5.47 8.65 4.76
C ASN A 32 4.26 9.59 4.96
N PRO A 33 3.28 9.59 4.04
CA PRO A 33 3.05 8.62 2.95
C PRO A 33 4.10 8.66 1.84
N VAL A 34 4.30 7.53 1.17
CA VAL A 34 5.16 7.40 -0.01
C VAL A 34 4.34 7.69 -1.25
N ASP A 35 4.83 8.57 -2.12
CA ASP A 35 4.26 8.77 -3.45
C ASP A 35 4.97 7.86 -4.47
N PHE A 36 4.27 6.83 -4.92
CA PHE A 36 4.75 5.92 -5.96
C PHE A 36 4.40 6.39 -7.38
N GLY A 37 3.73 7.54 -7.53
CA GLY A 37 3.28 8.08 -8.82
C GLY A 37 4.42 8.37 -9.80
N ASP A 38 5.65 8.51 -9.31
CA ASP A 38 6.85 8.68 -10.14
C ASP A 38 7.58 7.35 -10.45
N ILE A 39 7.13 6.24 -9.87
CA ILE A 39 7.72 4.90 -10.02
C ILE A 39 6.81 4.04 -10.91
N TYR A 40 7.01 4.17 -12.22
CA TYR A 40 6.34 3.33 -13.23
C TYR A 40 7.01 1.96 -13.43
N ASP A 41 7.71 1.47 -12.42
CA ASP A 41 8.34 0.16 -12.41
C ASP A 41 7.76 -0.68 -11.26
N ARG A 42 7.08 -1.77 -11.63
CA ARG A 42 6.47 -2.69 -10.67
C ARG A 42 7.50 -3.34 -9.75
N SER A 43 8.68 -3.72 -10.27
CA SER A 43 9.73 -4.35 -9.48
C SER A 43 10.31 -3.38 -8.46
N ALA A 44 10.52 -2.12 -8.85
CA ALA A 44 10.97 -1.06 -7.96
C ALA A 44 9.93 -0.74 -6.88
N THR A 45 8.64 -0.73 -7.25
CA THR A 45 7.53 -0.52 -6.29
C THR A 45 7.51 -1.64 -5.25
N ILE A 46 7.56 -2.91 -5.68
CA ILE A 46 7.56 -4.06 -4.77
C ILE A 46 8.82 -4.08 -3.91
N TYR A 47 9.98 -3.73 -4.46
CA TYR A 47 11.21 -3.57 -3.70
C TYR A 47 11.05 -2.54 -2.58
N ALA A 48 10.53 -1.36 -2.90
CA ALA A 48 10.30 -0.29 -1.94
C ALA A 48 9.31 -0.70 -0.85
N VAL A 49 8.18 -1.31 -1.24
CA VAL A 49 7.19 -1.86 -0.31
C VAL A 49 7.84 -2.87 0.64
N GLN A 50 8.59 -3.84 0.11
CA GLN A 50 9.26 -4.85 0.91
C GLN A 50 10.30 -4.24 1.88
N THR A 51 11.07 -3.25 1.42
CA THR A 51 12.11 -2.60 2.21
C THR A 51 11.52 -1.79 3.35
N ILE A 52 10.47 -1.00 3.08
CA ILE A 52 9.75 -0.22 4.09
C ILE A 52 9.06 -1.14 5.09
N LEU A 53 8.36 -2.16 4.61
CA LEU A 53 7.68 -3.13 5.47
C LEU A 53 8.63 -4.05 6.25
N LYS A 54 9.95 -4.02 6.04
CA LYS A 54 10.88 -4.73 6.95
C LYS A 54 11.24 -3.90 8.19
N GLN A 55 11.00 -2.59 8.17
CA GLN A 55 11.29 -1.74 9.32
C GLN A 55 10.42 -2.14 10.52
N PRO A 56 10.99 -2.23 11.74
CA PRO A 56 10.26 -2.67 12.92
C PRO A 56 9.18 -1.69 13.36
N GLU A 57 9.30 -0.41 13.02
CA GLU A 57 8.30 0.62 13.36
C GLU A 57 7.06 0.62 12.44
N VAL A 58 7.09 -0.12 11.34
CA VAL A 58 5.99 -0.15 10.36
C VAL A 58 5.08 -1.33 10.65
N ASP A 59 3.91 -1.11 11.24
CA ASP A 59 3.02 -2.21 11.63
C ASP A 59 2.14 -2.74 10.49
N GLY A 60 2.03 -2.03 9.38
CA GLY A 60 1.11 -2.37 8.28
C GLY A 60 1.12 -1.33 7.17
N MET A 61 0.26 -1.52 6.17
CA MET A 61 0.17 -0.64 5.01
C MET A 61 -1.27 -0.33 4.63
N ALA A 62 -1.55 0.96 4.41
CA ALA A 62 -2.69 1.41 3.63
C ALA A 62 -2.16 1.88 2.27
N VAL A 63 -2.77 1.42 1.18
CA VAL A 63 -2.30 1.74 -0.19
C VAL A 63 -3.45 2.23 -1.04
N THR A 64 -3.16 3.16 -1.95
CA THR A 64 -4.08 3.56 -3.00
C THR A 64 -3.50 3.18 -4.35
N ILE A 65 -4.27 2.46 -5.17
CA ILE A 65 -3.87 2.02 -6.51
C ILE A 65 -4.81 2.66 -7.54
N PRO A 66 -4.30 3.48 -8.49
CA PRO A 66 -5.09 3.97 -9.59
C PRO A 66 -5.37 2.85 -10.60
N THR A 67 -6.62 2.71 -11.03
CA THR A 67 -7.11 1.71 -12.00
C THR A 67 -7.61 2.44 -13.24
N GLY A 68 -6.69 2.90 -14.09
CA GLY A 68 -7.06 3.69 -15.26
C GLY A 68 -5.89 4.51 -15.80
N GLY A 69 -5.35 4.05 -16.93
CA GLY A 69 -4.21 4.68 -17.60
C GLY A 69 -4.03 4.13 -19.01
N GLY A 70 -5.14 3.83 -19.71
CA GLY A 70 -5.13 3.38 -21.10
C GLY A 70 -4.59 4.48 -22.02
N GLY A 71 -3.27 4.68 -22.04
CA GLY A 71 -2.57 5.56 -22.97
C GLY A 71 -2.20 6.96 -22.49
N SER A 72 -2.47 7.36 -21.25
CA SER A 72 -1.96 8.63 -20.70
C SER A 72 -0.80 8.37 -19.75
N ALA A 73 0.20 9.25 -19.78
CA ALA A 73 1.49 9.21 -19.06
C ALA A 73 1.41 9.23 -17.51
N MET A 74 0.33 8.70 -16.93
CA MET A 74 -0.01 8.75 -15.51
C MET A 74 -0.69 7.42 -15.13
N GLY A 75 0.10 6.42 -14.73
CA GLY A 75 -0.38 5.24 -13.98
C GLY A 75 -0.13 3.88 -14.64
N PHE A 76 -0.42 2.83 -13.87
CA PHE A 76 -0.46 1.45 -14.35
C PHE A 76 -1.76 1.19 -15.13
N SER A 77 -1.70 0.35 -16.17
CA SER A 77 -2.91 -0.13 -16.85
C SER A 77 -3.76 -1.00 -15.91
N GLY A 78 -5.04 -1.24 -16.22
CA GLY A 78 -5.94 -2.03 -15.35
C GLY A 78 -5.36 -3.39 -14.91
N PRO A 79 -4.91 -4.25 -15.84
CA PRO A 79 -4.26 -5.52 -15.49
C PRO A 79 -2.96 -5.35 -14.68
N ASP A 80 -2.18 -4.29 -14.97
CA ASP A 80 -0.94 -4.02 -14.22
C ASP A 80 -1.23 -3.54 -12.79
N ALA A 81 -2.31 -2.78 -12.60
CA ALA A 81 -2.77 -2.32 -11.29
C ALA A 81 -3.26 -3.48 -10.42
N GLU A 82 -4.03 -4.41 -10.99
CA GLU A 82 -4.49 -5.63 -10.31
C GLU A 82 -3.31 -6.52 -9.90
N GLN A 83 -2.36 -6.74 -10.80
CA GLN A 83 -1.18 -7.55 -10.51
C GLN A 83 -0.25 -6.88 -9.50
N LEU A 84 -0.06 -5.56 -9.59
CA LEU A 84 0.70 -4.80 -8.60
C LEU A 84 0.06 -4.93 -7.21
N LEU A 85 -1.26 -4.79 -7.13
CA LEU A 85 -1.97 -4.91 -5.87
C LEU A 85 -1.83 -6.31 -5.26
N GLN A 86 -1.92 -7.35 -6.08
CA GLN A 86 -1.70 -8.73 -5.65
C GLN A 86 -0.27 -8.93 -5.12
N ASP A 87 0.75 -8.43 -5.81
CA ASP A 87 2.15 -8.52 -5.38
C ASP A 87 2.40 -7.78 -4.06
N ILE A 88 1.80 -6.59 -3.88
CA ILE A 88 1.88 -5.83 -2.62
C ILE A 88 1.25 -6.62 -1.49
N LYS A 89 0.04 -7.16 -1.69
CA LYS A 89 -0.65 -8.01 -0.72
C LYS A 89 0.20 -9.21 -0.34
N GLU A 90 0.72 -9.96 -1.31
CA GLU A 90 1.58 -11.11 -1.05
C GLU A 90 2.83 -10.74 -0.24
N THR A 91 3.42 -9.57 -0.53
CA THR A 91 4.57 -9.04 0.21
C THR A 91 4.20 -8.75 1.67
N CYS A 92 3.06 -8.09 1.90
CA CYS A 92 2.54 -7.83 3.24
C CYS A 92 2.29 -9.13 4.02
N PHE A 93 1.66 -10.11 3.38
CA PHE A 93 1.35 -11.40 4.01
C PHE A 93 2.60 -12.20 4.35
N LYS A 94 3.60 -12.24 3.47
CA LYS A 94 4.91 -12.87 3.73
C LYS A 94 5.63 -12.25 4.93
N LEU A 95 5.40 -10.96 5.19
CA LEU A 95 5.98 -10.21 6.32
C LEU A 95 5.08 -10.22 7.57
N ASN A 96 3.92 -10.88 7.52
CA ASN A 96 2.90 -10.87 8.57
C ASN A 96 2.42 -9.45 8.94
N LYS A 97 2.32 -8.56 7.95
CA LYS A 97 1.85 -7.19 8.13
C LYS A 97 0.47 -7.00 7.49
N PRO A 98 -0.53 -6.45 8.19
CA PRO A 98 -1.84 -6.17 7.62
C PRO A 98 -1.78 -5.14 6.49
N ILE A 99 -2.67 -5.31 5.52
CA ILE A 99 -2.87 -4.40 4.40
C ILE A 99 -4.34 -4.07 4.22
N ALA A 100 -4.64 -2.82 3.90
CA ALA A 100 -5.92 -2.41 3.32
C ALA A 100 -5.66 -1.55 2.08
N ALA A 101 -6.41 -1.82 1.01
CA ALA A 101 -6.21 -1.17 -0.26
C ALA A 101 -7.43 -0.35 -0.66
N ALA A 102 -7.19 0.81 -1.24
CA ALA A 102 -8.20 1.60 -1.94
C ALA A 102 -7.87 1.64 -3.42
N VAL A 103 -8.88 1.49 -4.27
CA VAL A 103 -8.76 1.59 -5.73
C VAL A 103 -9.64 2.72 -6.24
N PHE A 104 -9.15 3.47 -7.23
CA PHE A 104 -9.91 4.53 -7.87
C PHE A 104 -9.56 4.63 -9.36
N GLY A 105 -10.53 4.99 -10.20
CA GLY A 105 -10.33 5.10 -11.64
C GLY A 105 -11.55 4.68 -12.45
N ASP A 106 -11.31 3.97 -13.56
CA ASP A 106 -12.33 3.50 -14.48
C ASP A 106 -13.32 2.53 -13.81
N GLN A 107 -14.61 2.79 -13.96
CA GLN A 107 -15.68 2.09 -13.23
C GLN A 107 -15.75 0.58 -13.58
N ASP A 108 -15.50 0.22 -14.83
CA ASP A 108 -15.54 -1.18 -15.26
C ASP A 108 -14.36 -1.96 -14.66
N GLN A 109 -13.18 -1.34 -14.60
CA GLN A 109 -12.00 -1.91 -13.94
C GLN A 109 -12.17 -2.03 -12.43
N LEU A 110 -12.71 -1.01 -11.78
CA LEU A 110 -13.01 -1.04 -10.33
C LEU A 110 -13.95 -2.19 -9.98
N GLY A 111 -15.03 -2.36 -10.75
CA GLY A 111 -15.98 -3.44 -10.55
C GLY A 111 -15.34 -4.83 -10.66
N SER A 112 -14.46 -5.02 -11.65
CA SER A 112 -13.71 -6.28 -11.81
C SER A 112 -12.78 -6.55 -10.63
N MET A 113 -11.97 -5.58 -10.23
CA MET A 113 -11.01 -5.73 -9.13
C MET A 113 -11.69 -6.04 -7.80
N ILE A 114 -12.76 -5.31 -7.46
CA ILE A 114 -13.51 -5.55 -6.21
C ILE A 114 -14.15 -6.94 -6.23
N LYS A 115 -14.73 -7.36 -7.37
CA LYS A 115 -15.40 -8.66 -7.50
C LYS A 115 -14.43 -9.84 -7.35
N ASN A 116 -13.20 -9.70 -7.82
CA ASN A 116 -12.20 -10.78 -7.84
C ASN A 116 -11.26 -10.76 -6.63
N ALA A 117 -11.34 -9.73 -5.77
CA ALA A 117 -10.48 -9.59 -4.61
C ALA A 117 -10.74 -10.70 -3.58
N ASP A 118 -9.67 -11.33 -3.11
CA ASP A 118 -9.68 -12.29 -2.00
C ASP A 118 -9.28 -11.64 -0.65
N PHE A 119 -9.12 -10.31 -0.63
CA PHE A 119 -8.86 -9.51 0.54
C PHE A 119 -9.62 -8.17 0.45
N PRO A 120 -9.80 -7.43 1.57
CA PRO A 120 -10.56 -6.19 1.56
C PRO A 120 -9.96 -5.11 0.65
N ILE A 121 -10.70 -4.74 -0.38
CA ILE A 121 -10.45 -3.58 -1.25
C ILE A 121 -11.60 -2.59 -1.09
N PHE A 122 -11.26 -1.31 -0.99
CA PHE A 122 -12.18 -0.20 -0.77
C PHE A 122 -12.11 0.79 -1.92
N THR A 123 -13.04 1.74 -1.95
CA THR A 123 -13.05 2.80 -2.99
C THR A 123 -12.41 4.09 -2.50
N THR A 124 -12.20 4.22 -1.19
CA THR A 124 -11.54 5.37 -0.58
C THR A 124 -10.45 4.93 0.39
N ILE A 125 -9.39 5.75 0.52
CA ILE A 125 -8.31 5.47 1.47
C ILE A 125 -8.80 5.59 2.92
N GLN A 126 -9.85 6.39 3.16
CA GLN A 126 -10.49 6.54 4.46
C GLN A 126 -11.11 5.22 4.94
N GLU A 127 -11.89 4.55 4.09
CA GLU A 127 -12.46 3.22 4.39
C GLU A 127 -11.35 2.18 4.64
N ALA A 128 -10.28 2.21 3.85
CA ALA A 128 -9.15 1.30 4.04
C ALA A 128 -8.46 1.52 5.40
N ILE A 129 -8.25 2.78 5.80
CA ILE A 129 -7.69 3.12 7.10
C ILE A 129 -8.63 2.72 8.24
N GLU A 130 -9.94 2.92 8.08
CA GLU A 130 -10.94 2.50 9.06
C GLU A 130 -10.93 0.98 9.25
N ALA A 131 -10.84 0.21 8.16
CA ALA A 131 -10.72 -1.24 8.21
C ALA A 131 -9.48 -1.71 8.97
N LEU A 132 -8.32 -1.06 8.76
CA LEU A 132 -7.11 -1.32 9.55
C LEU A 132 -7.30 -0.98 11.03
N ALA A 133 -8.05 0.09 11.34
CA ALA A 133 -8.35 0.45 12.73
C ALA A 133 -9.19 -0.64 13.40
N ILE A 134 -10.23 -1.12 12.72
CA ILE A 134 -11.08 -2.23 13.19
C ILE A 134 -10.24 -3.49 13.41
N GLN A 135 -9.34 -3.83 12.48
CA GLN A 135 -8.46 -4.98 12.59
C GLN A 135 -7.50 -4.85 13.79
N ARG A 136 -6.86 -3.69 13.97
CA ARG A 136 -6.00 -3.40 15.13
C ARG A 136 -6.75 -3.56 16.44
N ASP A 137 -7.95 -2.99 16.51
CA ASP A 137 -8.76 -2.98 17.73
C ASP A 137 -9.35 -4.36 18.05
N TYR A 138 -9.62 -5.17 17.02
CA TYR A 138 -9.92 -6.60 17.20
C TYR A 138 -8.74 -7.35 17.82
N TRP A 139 -7.53 -7.20 17.28
CA TRP A 139 -6.34 -7.88 17.81
C TRP A 139 -5.98 -7.44 19.23
N ARG A 140 -6.12 -6.14 19.54
CA ARG A 140 -5.93 -5.63 20.91
C ARG A 140 -6.91 -6.24 21.89
N ARG A 141 -8.20 -6.33 21.52
CA ARG A 141 -9.21 -6.99 22.35
C ARG A 141 -8.93 -8.47 22.51
N ARG A 142 -8.52 -9.15 21.43
CA ARG A 142 -8.19 -10.57 21.45
C ARG A 142 -7.01 -10.86 22.39
N GLN A 143 -5.93 -10.08 22.30
CA GLN A 143 -4.78 -10.19 23.20
C GLN A 143 -5.15 -9.93 24.67
N ALA A 144 -6.03 -8.95 24.93
CA ALA A 144 -6.52 -8.67 26.28
C ALA A 144 -7.40 -9.80 26.86
N LEU A 145 -7.90 -10.70 26.00
CA LEU A 145 -8.76 -11.83 26.38
C LEU A 145 -8.02 -13.18 26.38
N ASP A 146 -6.71 -13.22 26.12
CA ASP A 146 -5.90 -14.46 26.01
C ASP A 146 -6.46 -15.52 25.03
N LEU A 147 -7.06 -15.06 23.91
CA LEU A 147 -7.57 -15.92 22.81
C LEU A 147 -6.60 -16.05 21.62
#